data_AF-A0AA42JEH1-F1
#
_entry.id   AF-A0AA42JEH1-F1
#
_cell.length_a   1.000
_cell.length_b   1.000
_cell.length_c   1.000
_cell.angle_alpha   90.00
_cell.angle_beta   90.00
_cell.angle_gamma   90.00
#
_symmetry.space_group_name_H-M   'P 1'
#
loop_
_entity.id
_entity.type
_entity.pdbx_description
1 polymer ?
#
loop_
_entity_poly.entity_id
_entity_poly.type
_entity_poly.pdbx_seq_one_letter_code
_entity_poly.pdbx_strand_id
1 'polypeptide(L)' 'MHERDRHAADDRVAREARDWVVRLASGTVSDAELAAFRAWHDAAPAHGRAFARERSFWQQLAALDARPGALAG' A
#
# COMPACT_ATOMS: atom_id res chain seq x y z
N MET A 1 -6.23 22.18 19.59
CA MET A 1 -6.57 22.02 18.16
C MET A 1 -5.33 21.61 17.35
N HIS A 2 -4.68 20.48 17.70
CA HIS A 2 -3.45 20.01 17.02
C HIS A 2 -3.42 18.49 16.78
N GLU A 3 -4.35 17.74 17.37
CA GLU A 3 -4.44 16.28 17.24
C GLU A 3 -5.36 15.83 16.10
N ARG A 4 -6.45 16.58 15.86
CA ARG A 4 -7.35 16.35 14.71
C ARG A 4 -6.64 16.54 13.37
N ASP A 5 -5.76 17.53 13.26
CA ASP A 5 -4.96 17.76 12.05
C ASP A 5 -3.98 16.62 11.78
N ARG A 6 -3.38 16.05 12.83
CA ARG A 6 -2.51 14.86 12.69
C ARG A 6 -3.29 13.63 12.26
N HIS A 7 -4.47 13.40 12.82
CA HIS A 7 -5.34 12.31 12.37
C HIS A 7 -5.80 12.48 10.92
N ALA A 8 -6.16 13.71 10.50
CA ALA A 8 -6.54 13.97 9.11
C ALA A 8 -5.38 13.74 8.14
N ALA A 9 -4.15 14.10 8.53
CA ALA A 9 -2.95 13.83 7.76
C ALA A 9 -2.67 12.32 7.66
N ASP A 10 -2.74 11.59 8.77
CA ASP A 10 -2.53 10.13 8.81
C ASP A 10 -3.55 9.38 7.95
N ASP A 11 -4.82 9.77 8.03
CA ASP A 11 -5.90 9.18 7.25
C ASP A 11 -5.77 9.47 5.73
N ARG A 12 -5.22 10.63 5.36
CA ARG A 12 -4.84 10.92 3.97
C ARG A 12 -3.68 10.03 3.51
N VAL A 13 -2.64 9.89 4.33
CA VAL A 13 -1.49 9.04 4.03
C VAL A 13 -1.90 7.56 3.88
N ALA A 14 -2.81 7.09 4.74
CA ALA A 14 -3.35 5.74 4.66
C ALA A 14 -4.10 5.50 3.35
N ARG A 15 -4.91 6.47 2.89
CA ARG A 15 -5.57 6.38 1.58
C ARG A 15 -4.58 6.31 0.43
N GLU A 16 -3.59 7.21 0.40
CA GLU A 16 -2.56 7.25 -0.65
C GLU A 16 -1.75 5.94 -0.67
N ALA A 17 -1.38 5.41 0.49
CA ALA A 17 -0.69 4.13 0.61
C ALA A 17 -1.49 2.98 -0.03
N ARG A 18 -2.81 2.97 0.21
CA ARG A 18 -3.72 1.92 -0.27
C ARG A 18 -3.92 1.99 -1.78
N ASP A 19 -4.03 3.19 -2.34
CA ASP A 19 -4.07 3.42 -3.79
C ASP A 19 -2.81 2.86 -4.46
N TRP A 20 -1.63 3.19 -3.92
CA TRP A 20 -0.36 2.67 -4.41
C TRP A 20 -0.27 1.15 -4.35
N VAL A 21 -0.74 0.51 -3.28
CA VAL A 21 -0.75 -0.95 -3.18
C VAL A 21 -1.65 -1.58 -4.24
N VAL A 22 -2.86 -1.05 -4.47
CA VAL A 22 -3.79 -1.56 -5.50
C VAL A 22 -3.19 -1.40 -6.90
N ARG A 23 -2.55 -0.25 -7.18
CA ARG A 23 -1.86 0.00 -8.46
C ARG A 23 -0.72 -0.98 -8.69
N LEU A 24 0.17 -1.15 -7.71
CA LEU A 24 1.29 -2.08 -7.80
C LEU A 24 0.82 -3.54 -7.91
N ALA A 25 -0.25 -3.92 -7.22
CA ALA A 25 -0.83 -5.26 -7.29
C ALA A 25 -1.53 -5.55 -8.63
N SER A 26 -2.05 -4.53 -9.34
CA SER A 26 -2.63 -4.70 -10.69
C SER A 26 -1.61 -5.08 -11.75
N GLY A 27 -0.30 -4.95 -11.48
CA GLY A 27 0.76 -5.38 -12.39
C GLY A 27 0.99 -4.49 -13.62
N THR A 28 0.27 -3.36 -13.75
CA THR A 28 0.32 -2.46 -14.91
C THR A 28 0.89 -1.07 -14.57
N VAL A 29 1.83 -1.00 -13.61
CA VAL A 29 2.48 0.26 -13.22
C VAL A 29 3.58 0.64 -14.23
N SER A 30 3.46 1.84 -14.80
CA SER A 30 4.46 2.46 -15.67
C SER A 30 5.65 2.99 -14.87
N ASP A 31 6.78 3.23 -15.54
CA ASP A 31 7.98 3.81 -14.92
C ASP A 31 7.71 5.18 -14.27
N ALA A 32 6.91 6.03 -14.92
CA ALA A 32 6.48 7.31 -14.37
C ALA A 32 5.69 7.17 -13.06
N GLU A 33 4.82 6.16 -12.97
CA GLU A 33 4.06 5.86 -11.76
C GLU A 33 4.98 5.31 -10.66
N LEU A 34 5.98 4.50 -11.02
CA LEU A 34 6.98 4.01 -10.08
C LEU A 34 7.86 5.15 -9.53
N ALA A 35 8.21 6.12 -10.36
CA ALA A 35 8.93 7.32 -9.94
C ALA A 35 8.09 8.20 -9.01
N ALA A 36 6.80 8.39 -9.32
CA ALA A 36 5.85 9.10 -8.46
C ALA A 36 5.67 8.38 -7.11
N PHE A 37 5.59 7.05 -7.12
CA PHE A 37 5.57 6.24 -5.90
C PHE A 37 6.84 6.44 -5.07
N ARG A 38 8.01 6.42 -5.70
CA ARG A 38 9.30 6.65 -5.02
C ARG A 38 9.33 8.02 -4.35
N ALA A 39 8.94 9.06 -5.08
CA ALA A 39 8.90 10.43 -4.56
C ALA A 39 7.93 10.56 -3.38
N TRP A 40 6.75 9.96 -3.48
CA TRP A 40 5.79 9.92 -2.37
C TRP A 40 6.34 9.14 -1.16
N HIS A 41 6.94 7.97 -1.38
CA HIS A 41 7.49 7.14 -0.31
C HIS A 41 8.65 7.82 0.43
N ASP A 42 9.49 8.58 -0.28
CA ASP A 42 10.63 9.31 0.30
C ASP A 42 10.22 10.62 0.99
N ALA A 43 9.08 11.20 0.61
CA ALA A 43 8.61 12.47 1.15
C ALA A 43 8.41 12.47 2.68
N ALA A 44 8.03 11.33 3.27
CA ALA A 44 7.89 11.22 4.72
C ALA A 44 8.04 9.77 5.22
N PRO A 45 8.65 9.56 6.41
CA PRO A 45 8.73 8.22 7.01
C PRO A 45 7.36 7.63 7.36
N ALA A 46 6.33 8.48 7.53
CA ALA A 46 4.95 8.03 7.74
C ALA A 46 4.38 7.32 6.49
N HIS A 47 4.74 7.77 5.29
CA HIS A 47 4.28 7.18 4.03
C HIS A 47 4.80 5.76 3.86
N GLY A 48 6.10 5.55 4.12
CA GLY A 48 6.70 4.21 4.09
C GLY A 48 6.08 3.25 5.12
N ARG A 49 5.77 3.72 6.33
CA ARG A 49 5.09 2.91 7.36
C ARG A 49 3.67 2.53 6.94
N ALA A 50 2.89 3.49 6.44
CA ALA A 50 1.52 3.24 5.97
C ALA A 50 1.52 2.25 4.80
N PHE A 51 2.42 2.43 3.83
CA PHE A 51 2.59 1.52 2.70
C PHE A 51 2.97 0.11 3.13
N ALA A 52 3.95 -0.04 4.03
CA ALA A 52 4.38 -1.35 4.51
C ALA A 52 3.25 -2.11 5.24
N ARG A 53 2.45 -1.40 6.04
CA ARG A 53 1.28 -1.97 6.74
C ARG A 53 0.23 -2.46 5.76
N GLU A 54 -0.14 -1.62 4.80
CA GLU A 54 -1.14 -1.96 3.80
C GLU A 54 -0.65 -3.09 2.90
N ARG A 55 0.59 -3.02 2.40
CA ARG A 55 1.21 -4.07 1.58
C ARG A 55 1.25 -5.42 2.31
N SER A 56 1.56 -5.44 3.60
CA SER A 56 1.57 -6.67 4.39
C SER A 56 0.17 -7.28 4.50
N PHE A 57 -0.87 -6.47 4.67
CA PHE A 57 -2.25 -6.93 4.66
C PHE A 57 -2.63 -7.55 3.30
N TRP A 58 -2.31 -6.87 2.21
CA TRP A 58 -2.57 -7.37 0.86
C TRP A 58 -1.78 -8.63 0.50
N GLN A 59 -0.54 -8.77 0.96
CA GLN A 59 0.24 -10.00 0.80
C GLN A 59 -0.37 -11.17 1.56
N GLN A 60 -0.89 -10.94 2.77
CA GLN A 60 -1.62 -11.98 3.51
C GLN A 60 -2.92 -12.38 2.79
N LEU A 61 -3.65 -11.41 2.23
CA LEU A 61 -4.86 -11.68 1.44
C LEU A 61 -4.53 -12.46 0.15
N ALA A 62 -3.48 -12.05 -0.56
CA ALA A 62 -3.00 -12.77 -1.74
C ALA A 62 -2.54 -14.20 -1.40
N ALA A 63 -1.93 -14.43 -0.24
CA ALA A 63 -1.56 -15.76 0.23
C ALA A 63 -2.79 -16.64 0.58
N LEU A 64 -3.89 -16.03 1.00
CA LEU A 64 -5.16 -16.72 1.21
C LEU A 64 -5.84 -17.07 -0.14
N ASP A 65 -5.80 -16.14 -1.10
CA ASP A 65 -6.33 -16.32 -2.46
C ASP A 65 -5.53 -17.35 -3.27
N ALA A 66 -4.21 -17.37 -3.12
CA ALA A 66 -3.29 -18.31 -3.74
C ALA A 66 -3.40 -19.76 -3.22
N ARG A 67 -4.51 -20.13 -2.54
CA ARG A 67 -4.88 -21.52 -2.27
C ARG A 67 -5.92 -22.03 -3.28
N PRO A 68 -5.56 -22.32 -4.54
CA PRO A 68 -6.32 -23.24 -5.36
C PRO A 68 -5.88 -24.68 -4.99
N GLY A 69 -6.71 -25.41 -4.24
CA GLY A 69 -6.80 -26.87 -4.34
C GLY A 69 -5.52 -27.70 -4.20
N ALA A 70 -4.52 -27.27 -3.43
CA ALA A 70 -3.32 -28.07 -3.19
C ALA A 70 -3.55 -29.20 -2.18
N LEU A 71 -4.51 -30.10 -2.45
CA LEU A 71 -4.66 -31.47 -1.93
C LEU A 71 -5.71 -32.24 -2.78
N ALA A 72 -5.49 -32.34 -4.10
CA ALA A 72 -6.08 -33.40 -4.91
C ALA A 72 -4.90 -34.23 -5.45
N GLY A 73 -4.51 -35.23 -4.66
CA GLY A 73 -3.44 -36.19 -4.95
C GLY A 73 -3.50 -37.32 -3.94
#